data_AF-A0A9X8ZZ57-F1
#
_entry.id   AF-A0A9X8ZZ57-F1
#
_cell.length_a   1.000
_cell.length_b   1.000
_cell.length_c   1.000
_cell.angle_alpha   90.00
_cell.angle_beta   90.00
_cell.angle_gamma   90.00
#
_symmetry.space_group_name_H-M   'P 1'
#
loop_
_entity.id
_entity.type
_entity.pdbx_description
1 polymer ?
#
loop_
_entity_poly.entity_id
_entity_poly.type
_entity_poly.pdbx_seq_one_letter_code
_entity_poly.pdbx_strand_id
1 'polypeptide(L)'
;EFELLVSYELDGQSVHVTYEVNNPTSKEMFFSIGAHPGFNFPLLDGESFTDYHLSFNGSERLETSVLEGPYLSNKKQLIAENTTELPLTYDLFKNDALIFEHMNTNEISIRSHKHNKFVKVEFDGFPFVGVWTPGDNAPFLCI
;
A
#
# COMPACT_ATOMS: atom_id res chain seq x y z
N GLU A 1 -27.43 -10.87 -1.75
CA GLU A 1 -27.65 -9.47 -2.17
C GLU A 1 -26.82 -8.60 -1.25
N PHE A 2 -26.19 -7.56 -1.79
CA PHE A 2 -25.41 -6.60 -1.02
C PHE A 2 -25.48 -5.26 -1.74
N GLU A 3 -25.24 -4.19 -1.01
CA GLU A 3 -25.02 -2.86 -1.56
C GLU A 3 -23.61 -2.42 -1.17
N LEU A 4 -22.84 -1.96 -2.15
CA LEU A 4 -21.52 -1.37 -1.95
C LEU A 4 -21.59 0.08 -2.41
N LEU A 5 -21.38 1.00 -1.47
CA LEU A 5 -21.24 2.42 -1.76
C LEU A 5 -19.76 2.78 -1.63
N VAL A 6 -19.22 3.41 -2.67
CA VAL A 6 -17.87 3.95 -2.69
C VAL A 6 -17.97 5.44 -2.94
N SER A 7 -17.59 6.23 -1.94
CA SER A 7 -17.66 7.69 -1.98
C SER A 7 -16.26 8.28 -2.13
N TYR A 8 -16.15 9.32 -2.97
CA TYR A 8 -14.92 10.09 -3.18
C TYR A 8 -15.17 11.54 -2.81
N GLU A 9 -14.40 12.05 -1.85
CA GLU A 9 -14.47 13.45 -1.40
C GLU A 9 -13.10 14.11 -1.57
N LEU A 10 -13.10 15.32 -2.13
CA LEU A 10 -11.91 16.15 -2.22
C LEU A 10 -11.88 17.10 -1.02
N ASP A 11 -10.83 17.00 -0.21
CA ASP A 11 -10.54 17.96 0.87
C ASP A 11 -9.14 18.55 0.68
N GLY A 12 -9.08 19.78 0.16
CA GLY A 12 -7.83 20.45 -0.16
C GLY A 12 -6.97 19.66 -1.15
N GLN A 13 -5.88 19.05 -0.66
CA GLN A 13 -4.93 18.24 -1.45
C GLN A 13 -5.12 16.73 -1.23
N SER A 14 -6.17 16.34 -0.52
CA SER A 14 -6.48 14.96 -0.15
C SER A 14 -7.70 14.45 -0.92
N VAL A 15 -7.72 13.15 -1.17
CA VAL A 15 -8.90 12.42 -1.65
C VAL A 15 -9.29 11.43 -0.56
N HIS A 16 -10.46 11.60 0.04
CA HIS A 16 -11.04 10.63 0.97
C HIS A 16 -11.84 9.60 0.17
N VAL A 17 -11.54 8.32 0.38
CA VAL A 17 -12.27 7.21 -0.21
C VAL A 17 -12.95 6.43 0.90
N THR A 18 -14.29 6.41 0.91
CA THR A 18 -15.07 5.71 1.92
C THR A 18 -15.79 4.52 1.30
N TYR A 19 -15.71 3.38 1.98
CA TYR A 19 -16.35 2.14 1.57
C TYR A 19 -17.44 1.76 2.58
N GLU A 20 -18.67 1.61 2.13
CA GLU A 20 -19.79 1.14 2.95
C GLU A 20 -20.37 -0.13 2.32
N VAL A 21 -20.36 -1.24 3.08
CA VAL A 21 -20.92 -2.52 2.67
C VAL A 21 -22.17 -2.79 3.48
N ASN A 22 -23.33 -2.82 2.83
CA ASN A 22 -24.61 -3.13 3.43
C ASN A 22 -25.08 -4.53 3.03
N ASN A 23 -25.49 -5.33 4.01
CA ASN A 23 -26.14 -6.61 3.79
C ASN A 23 -27.64 -6.47 4.10
N PRO A 24 -28.50 -6.27 3.07
CA PRO A 24 -29.94 -6.10 3.28
C PRO A 24 -30.65 -7.42 3.62
N THR A 25 -29.94 -8.54 3.63
CA THR A 25 -30.53 -9.86 3.85
C THR A 25 -30.48 -10.27 5.32
N SER A 26 -31.32 -11.22 5.70
CA SER A 26 -31.29 -11.81 7.04
C SER A 26 -30.22 -12.90 7.23
N LYS A 27 -29.40 -13.17 6.21
CA LYS A 27 -28.36 -14.20 6.25
C LYS A 27 -27.01 -13.54 6.48
N GLU A 28 -26.14 -14.22 7.21
CA GLU A 28 -24.74 -13.79 7.35
C GLU A 28 -24.05 -13.70 5.99
N MET A 29 -23.28 -12.64 5.79
CA MET A 29 -22.53 -12.38 4.56
C MET A 29 -21.06 -12.20 4.92
N PHE A 30 -20.22 -13.13 4.47
CA PHE A 30 -18.77 -12.99 4.52
C PHE A 30 -18.31 -12.16 3.33
N PHE A 31 -17.44 -11.18 3.57
CA PHE A 31 -16.83 -10.37 2.53
C PHE A 31 -15.40 -9.98 2.91
N SER A 32 -14.64 -9.58 1.90
CA SER A 32 -13.36 -8.90 2.03
C SER A 32 -13.37 -7.73 1.07
N ILE A 33 -12.84 -6.58 1.49
CA ILE A 33 -12.77 -5.37 0.69
C ILE A 33 -11.38 -4.75 0.83
N GLY A 34 -10.90 -4.15 -0.26
CA GLY A 34 -9.61 -3.51 -0.33
C GLY A 34 -9.59 -2.44 -1.42
N ALA A 35 -8.59 -1.59 -1.36
CA ALA A 35 -8.25 -0.64 -2.41
C ALA A 35 -6.98 -1.11 -3.14
N HIS A 36 -6.72 -0.57 -4.33
CA HIS A 36 -5.48 -0.83 -5.07
C HIS A 36 -5.06 0.39 -5.92
N PRO A 37 -5.01 1.61 -5.35
CA PRO A 37 -4.60 2.80 -6.10
C PRO A 37 -3.17 2.64 -6.64
N GLY A 38 -2.98 2.96 -7.92
CA GLY A 38 -1.66 3.05 -8.55
C GLY A 38 -1.21 4.50 -8.68
N PHE A 39 -0.02 4.80 -8.19
CA PHE A 39 0.61 6.11 -8.28
C PHE A 39 1.68 6.09 -9.36
N ASN A 40 1.65 7.06 -10.28
CA ASN A 40 2.62 7.15 -11.38
C ASN A 40 4.03 7.43 -10.86
N PHE A 41 5.03 6.87 -11.55
CA PHE A 41 6.44 7.09 -11.30
C PHE A 41 7.20 7.49 -12.58
N PRO A 42 8.24 8.35 -12.44
CA PRO A 42 8.56 9.10 -11.23
C PRO A 42 7.45 10.12 -10.88
N LEU A 43 7.37 10.54 -9.61
CA LEU A 43 6.40 11.57 -9.19
C LEU A 43 6.71 12.93 -9.85
N LEU A 44 8.00 13.20 -10.13
CA LEU A 44 8.45 14.36 -10.89
C LEU A 44 9.42 13.95 -12.01
N ASP A 45 9.42 14.73 -13.08
CA ASP A 45 10.31 14.50 -14.23
C ASP A 45 11.79 14.55 -13.82
N GLY A 46 12.60 13.67 -14.42
CA GLY A 46 14.05 13.62 -14.22
C GLY A 46 14.50 12.76 -13.03
N GLU A 47 13.57 12.06 -12.37
CA GLU A 47 13.86 11.08 -11.33
C GLU A 47 13.65 9.63 -11.80
N SER A 48 14.19 8.69 -11.05
CA SER A 48 13.98 7.25 -11.23
C SER A 48 13.30 6.64 -10.01
N PHE A 49 12.75 5.43 -10.17
CA PHE A 49 12.11 4.68 -9.07
C PHE A 49 13.00 4.57 -7.82
N THR A 50 14.31 4.43 -8.02
CA THR A 50 15.31 4.29 -6.94
C THR A 50 15.66 5.59 -6.22
N ASP A 51 15.18 6.74 -6.69
CA ASP A 51 15.30 8.01 -5.96
C ASP A 51 14.30 8.11 -4.80
N TYR A 52 13.31 7.21 -4.76
CA TYR A 52 12.21 7.21 -3.82
C TYR A 52 12.35 6.11 -2.74
N HIS A 53 11.67 6.33 -1.63
CA HIS A 53 11.51 5.38 -0.53
C HIS A 53 10.08 5.45 0.02
N LEU A 54 9.64 4.36 0.64
CA LEU A 54 8.51 4.41 1.56
C LEU A 54 8.99 5.02 2.87
N SER A 55 8.22 5.93 3.45
CA SER A 55 8.47 6.56 4.73
C SER A 55 7.32 6.29 5.68
N PHE A 56 7.67 5.92 6.91
CA PHE A 56 6.74 5.52 7.98
C PHE A 56 6.75 6.54 9.12
N ASN A 57 5.62 6.67 9.81
CA ASN A 57 5.51 7.55 10.97
C ASN A 57 5.96 6.83 12.25
N GLY A 58 7.27 6.78 12.42
CA GLY A 58 7.92 6.04 13.49
C GLY A 58 8.61 4.79 12.98
N SER A 59 9.19 4.06 13.92
CA SER A 59 9.96 2.85 13.61
C SER A 59 9.02 1.66 13.40
N GLU A 60 9.19 0.95 12.29
CA GLU A 60 8.44 -0.23 11.92
C GLU A 60 9.33 -1.48 11.89
N ARG A 61 8.72 -2.63 12.17
CA ARG A 61 9.28 -3.95 11.87
C ARG A 61 8.55 -4.49 10.64
N LEU A 62 9.20 -4.42 9.49
CA LEU A 62 8.60 -4.78 8.21
C LEU A 62 8.75 -6.26 7.95
N GLU A 63 7.70 -7.02 8.23
CA GLU A 63 7.63 -8.44 7.91
C GLU A 63 6.48 -8.67 6.93
N THR A 64 6.81 -9.13 5.74
CA THR A 64 5.84 -9.38 4.67
C THR A 64 5.33 -10.81 4.73
N SER A 65 4.04 -10.99 4.48
CA SER A 65 3.50 -12.31 4.16
C SER A 65 3.93 -12.70 2.74
N VAL A 66 4.44 -13.93 2.59
CA VAL A 66 5.02 -14.42 1.32
C VAL A 66 3.93 -15.02 0.45
N LEU A 67 3.94 -14.71 -0.84
CA LEU A 67 3.03 -15.27 -1.84
C LEU A 67 3.61 -16.53 -2.51
N GLU A 68 2.76 -17.51 -2.80
CA GLU A 68 3.06 -18.70 -3.63
C GLU A 68 2.10 -18.72 -4.82
N GLY A 69 2.56 -18.18 -5.96
CA GLY A 69 1.66 -17.83 -7.05
C GLY A 69 0.66 -16.75 -6.59
N PRO A 70 -0.63 -16.87 -6.91
CA PRO A 70 -1.64 -15.87 -6.51
C PRO A 70 -2.12 -16.03 -5.06
N TYR A 71 -1.55 -16.95 -4.28
CA TYR A 71 -2.05 -17.31 -2.95
C TYR A 71 -1.10 -16.88 -1.84
N LEU A 72 -1.67 -16.55 -0.68
CA LEU A 72 -0.91 -16.35 0.54
C LEU A 72 -0.31 -17.67 1.01
N SER A 73 1.00 -17.69 1.26
CA SER A 73 1.65 -18.81 1.94
C SER A 73 1.59 -18.64 3.46
N ASN A 74 1.92 -19.69 4.20
CA ASN A 74 2.05 -19.62 5.67
C ASN A 74 3.41 -19.06 6.13
N LYS A 75 4.21 -18.50 5.21
CA LYS A 75 5.55 -17.98 5.49
C LYS A 75 5.52 -16.47 5.58
N LYS A 76 6.33 -15.95 6.47
CA LYS A 76 6.65 -14.53 6.58
C LYS A 76 8.12 -14.30 6.29
N GLN A 77 8.45 -13.14 5.72
CA GLN A 77 9.82 -12.72 5.44
C GLN A 77 10.09 -11.36 6.07
N LEU A 78 11.13 -11.28 6.89
CA LEU A 78 11.62 -10.01 7.42
C LEU A 78 12.29 -9.22 6.28
N ILE A 79 11.80 -8.00 6.03
CA ILE A 79 12.35 -7.06 5.06
C ILE A 79 13.30 -6.08 5.74
N ALA A 80 12.87 -5.52 6.88
CA ALA A 80 13.67 -4.61 7.68
C ALA A 80 13.22 -4.65 9.15
N GLU A 81 14.14 -4.33 10.05
CA GLU A 81 13.87 -4.25 11.48
C GLU A 81 14.24 -2.86 12.00
N ASN A 82 13.36 -2.28 12.81
CA ASN A 82 13.52 -0.96 13.40
C ASN A 82 13.84 0.14 12.37
N THR A 83 13.04 0.25 11.32
CA THR A 83 13.25 1.23 10.24
C THR A 83 12.14 2.27 10.16
N THR A 84 12.49 3.49 9.76
CA THR A 84 11.53 4.56 9.43
C THR A 84 11.36 4.75 7.93
N GLU A 85 12.13 4.02 7.12
CA GLU A 85 12.09 4.09 5.66
C GLU A 85 12.42 2.74 5.00
N LEU A 86 11.94 2.55 3.77
CA LEU A 86 12.26 1.40 2.92
C LEU A 86 12.57 1.90 1.50
N PRO A 87 13.85 1.83 1.06
CA PRO A 87 14.23 2.23 -0.29
C PRO A 87 13.50 1.43 -1.37
N LEU A 88 13.00 2.12 -2.40
CA LEU A 88 12.31 1.47 -3.51
C LEU A 88 13.31 0.97 -4.55
N THR A 89 13.25 -0.33 -4.84
CA THR A 89 13.98 -0.97 -5.94
C THR A 89 13.07 -2.00 -6.61
N TYR A 90 13.25 -2.29 -7.91
CA TYR A 90 12.45 -3.32 -8.56
C TYR A 90 12.71 -4.72 -7.97
N ASP A 91 13.93 -4.98 -7.50
CA ASP A 91 14.31 -6.23 -6.82
C ASP A 91 13.51 -6.48 -5.53
N LEU A 92 13.00 -5.42 -4.88
CA LEU A 92 12.15 -5.54 -3.70
C LEU A 92 10.84 -6.26 -4.01
N PHE A 93 10.35 -6.17 -5.26
CA PHE A 93 9.06 -6.72 -5.73
C PHE A 93 9.22 -7.94 -6.63
N LYS A 94 10.44 -8.50 -6.75
CA LYS A 94 10.71 -9.67 -7.60
C LYS A 94 9.92 -10.93 -7.20
N ASN A 95 9.48 -10.98 -5.94
CA ASN A 95 8.70 -12.07 -5.36
C ASN A 95 7.25 -11.64 -5.12
N ASP A 96 6.72 -10.72 -5.96
CA ASP A 96 5.37 -10.16 -5.88
C ASP A 96 5.20 -9.13 -4.74
N ALA A 97 3.96 -8.83 -4.35
CA ALA A 97 3.61 -7.76 -3.43
C ALA A 97 4.24 -7.93 -2.04
N LEU A 98 4.61 -6.81 -1.42
CA LEU A 98 4.88 -6.74 0.01
C LEU A 98 3.56 -6.56 0.74
N ILE A 99 3.18 -7.52 1.58
CA ILE A 99 1.93 -7.51 2.34
C ILE A 99 2.29 -7.38 3.82
N PHE A 100 2.08 -6.18 4.37
CA PHE A 100 2.32 -5.90 5.78
C PHE A 100 1.03 -5.99 6.58
N GLU A 101 1.14 -6.56 7.77
CA GLU A 101 0.04 -6.72 8.73
C GLU A 101 0.41 -5.98 10.01
N HIS A 102 -0.56 -5.32 10.64
CA HIS A 102 -0.36 -4.70 11.96
C HIS A 102 0.83 -3.73 12.05
N MET A 103 0.96 -2.85 11.04
CA MET A 103 1.89 -1.73 11.15
C MET A 103 1.59 -0.88 12.39
N ASN A 104 2.62 -0.26 12.97
CA ASN A 104 2.45 0.60 14.14
C ASN A 104 1.61 1.84 13.80
N THR A 105 1.72 2.32 12.56
CA THR A 105 0.88 3.40 12.01
C THR A 105 0.22 2.97 10.71
N ASN A 106 -1.06 3.34 10.53
CA ASN A 106 -1.82 3.03 9.31
C ASN A 106 -1.59 4.08 8.21
N GLU A 107 -0.35 4.50 8.02
CA GLU A 107 0.02 5.43 6.97
C GLU A 107 1.37 5.09 6.33
N ILE A 108 1.45 5.25 5.01
CA ILE A 108 2.69 5.12 4.23
C ILE A 108 2.81 6.33 3.32
N SER A 109 4.00 6.93 3.28
CA SER A 109 4.32 8.00 2.34
C SER A 109 5.35 7.56 1.30
N ILE A 110 5.10 7.87 0.03
CA ILE A 110 6.10 7.81 -1.04
C ILE A 110 6.85 9.14 -1.06
N ARG A 111 8.16 9.12 -0.77
CA ARG A 111 9.00 10.32 -0.69
C ARG A 111 10.25 10.18 -1.56
N SER A 112 10.82 11.30 -1.99
CA SER A 112 12.13 11.37 -2.67
C SER A 112 13.16 12.05 -1.76
N HIS A 113 14.43 11.67 -1.87
CA HIS A 113 15.52 12.41 -1.21
C HIS A 113 15.89 13.71 -1.94
N LYS A 114 15.37 13.94 -3.15
CA LYS A 114 15.70 15.11 -3.98
C LYS A 114 14.72 16.28 -3.81
N HIS A 115 13.54 16.04 -3.26
CA HIS A 115 12.50 17.07 -3.10
C HIS A 115 11.56 16.79 -1.93
N ASN A 116 10.69 17.74 -1.58
CA ASN A 116 9.76 17.63 -0.46
C ASN A 116 8.33 17.22 -0.85
N LYS A 117 8.01 17.05 -2.14
CA LYS A 117 6.71 16.51 -2.57
C LYS A 117 6.59 15.03 -2.23
N PHE A 118 5.39 14.57 -1.92
CA PHE A 118 5.11 13.20 -1.54
C PHE A 118 3.65 12.84 -1.84
N VAL A 119 3.37 11.55 -1.90
CA VAL A 119 2.02 10.99 -1.81
C VAL A 119 1.93 10.26 -0.48
N LYS A 120 0.86 10.47 0.27
CA LYS A 120 0.59 9.75 1.51
C LYS A 120 -0.72 8.99 1.39
N VAL A 121 -0.71 7.73 1.81
CA VAL A 121 -1.88 6.87 1.89
C VAL A 121 -2.12 6.56 3.36
N GLU A 122 -3.29 6.96 3.85
CA GLU A 122 -3.81 6.59 5.16
C GLU A 122 -4.87 5.50 4.95
N PHE A 123 -4.81 4.43 5.73
CA PHE A 123 -5.64 3.23 5.56
C PHE A 123 -6.25 2.78 6.89
N ASP A 124 -6.72 3.73 7.69
CA ASP A 124 -7.40 3.43 8.95
C ASP A 124 -8.59 2.48 8.75
N GLY A 125 -8.67 1.46 9.60
CA GLY A 125 -9.67 0.39 9.50
C GLY A 125 -9.29 -0.76 8.58
N PHE A 126 -8.18 -0.67 7.82
CA PHE A 126 -7.63 -1.78 7.05
C PHE A 126 -6.50 -2.49 7.82
N PRO A 127 -6.63 -3.80 8.12
CA PRO A 127 -5.62 -4.52 8.90
C PRO A 127 -4.37 -4.91 8.10
N PHE A 128 -4.42 -4.75 6.78
CA PHE A 128 -3.37 -5.13 5.83
C PHE A 128 -3.12 -3.98 4.85
N VAL A 129 -1.87 -3.81 4.45
CA VAL A 129 -1.46 -2.92 3.34
C VAL A 129 -0.55 -3.69 2.39
N GLY A 130 -0.79 -3.52 1.08
CA GLY A 130 -0.06 -4.22 0.02
C GLY A 130 0.69 -3.24 -0.85
N VAL A 131 2.03 -3.30 -0.86
CA VAL A 131 2.84 -2.48 -1.76
C VAL A 131 3.31 -3.32 -2.94
N TRP A 132 3.04 -2.87 -4.16
CA TRP A 132 3.29 -3.67 -5.36
C TRP A 132 3.64 -2.86 -6.60
N THR A 133 4.52 -3.39 -7.42
CA THR A 133 4.73 -2.95 -8.81
C THR A 133 5.07 -4.19 -9.65
N PRO A 134 4.64 -4.29 -10.92
CA PRO A 134 4.78 -5.51 -11.73
C PRO A 134 6.23 -5.88 -12.12
N GLY A 135 7.23 -5.16 -11.63
CA GLY A 135 8.66 -5.39 -11.93
C GLY A 135 9.22 -4.40 -12.94
N ASP A 136 10.33 -4.77 -13.59
CA ASP A 136 11.20 -3.91 -14.38
C ASP A 136 10.51 -2.78 -15.15
N ASN A 137 10.94 -1.54 -14.87
CA ASN A 137 10.52 -0.31 -15.56
C ASN A 137 9.01 -0.01 -15.52
N ALA A 138 8.26 -0.65 -14.62
CA ALA A 138 6.86 -0.30 -14.39
C ALA A 138 6.76 1.17 -13.92
N PRO A 139 6.00 2.02 -14.62
CA PRO A 139 5.93 3.45 -14.33
C PRO A 139 4.92 3.76 -13.21
N PHE A 140 4.73 2.85 -12.25
CA PHE A 140 3.81 3.05 -11.13
C PHE A 140 4.13 2.16 -9.92
N LEU A 141 3.63 2.55 -8.76
CA LEU A 141 3.59 1.75 -7.53
C LEU A 141 2.15 1.73 -7.01
N CYS A 142 1.69 0.57 -6.58
CA CYS A 142 0.44 0.42 -5.85
C CYS A 142 0.72 0.34 -4.35
N ILE A 143 -0.19 0.91 -3.57
CA ILE A 143 -0.28 0.81 -2.11
C ILE A 143 -1.71 0.43 -1.75
#